data_AF-A0A6G0XK08-F1
#
_entry.id   AF-A0A6G0XK08-F1
#
_cell.length_a   1.000
_cell.length_b   1.000
_cell.length_c   1.000
_cell.angle_alpha   90.00
_cell.angle_beta   90.00
_cell.angle_gamma   90.00
#
_symmetry.space_group_name_H-M   'P 1'
#
loop_
_entity.id
_entity.type
_entity.pdbx_description
1 polymer ?
#
loop_
_entity_poly.entity_id
_entity_poly.type
_entity_poly.pdbx_seq_one_letter_code
_entity_poly.pdbx_strand_id
1 'polypeptide(L)'
;MSDRWILFSGKRYDVSNSKSFDAESPFAMYVGHDITYALAIGSRDAHDLDISLTDAPPLTFAQQKTLAQYQHAFDSSLPVLD
;
A
#
# COMPACT_ATOMS: atom_id res chain seq x y z
N MET A 1 -11.36 10.72 -12.96
CA MET A 1 -10.26 10.35 -12.05
C MET A 1 -10.83 9.35 -11.05
N SER A 2 -10.13 8.27 -10.74
CA SER A 2 -10.61 7.29 -9.75
C SER A 2 -10.43 7.86 -8.35
N ASP A 3 -11.50 7.91 -7.55
CA ASP A 3 -11.45 8.45 -6.19
C ASP A 3 -10.88 7.44 -5.18
N ARG A 4 -10.71 6.18 -5.58
CA ARG A 4 -10.19 5.09 -4.73
C ARG A 4 -8.84 4.62 -5.22
N TRP A 5 -7.82 4.92 -4.43
CA TRP A 5 -6.43 4.67 -4.79
C TRP A 5 -5.62 4.25 -3.55
N ILE A 6 -4.45 3.69 -3.79
CA ILE A 6 -3.39 3.53 -2.78
C ILE A 6 -2.08 4.09 -3.34
N LEU A 7 -1.22 4.62 -2.49
CA LEU A 7 0.16 4.93 -2.84
C LEU A 7 1.07 3.84 -2.26
N PHE A 8 1.94 3.29 -3.10
CA PHE A 8 2.88 2.26 -2.69
C PHE A 8 4.21 2.44 -3.42
N SER A 9 5.28 2.60 -2.66
CA SER A 9 6.65 2.88 -3.15
C SER A 9 6.69 4.03 -4.16
N GLY A 10 5.92 5.10 -3.90
CA GLY A 10 5.83 6.27 -4.77
C GLY A 10 4.97 6.11 -6.03
N LYS A 11 4.33 4.95 -6.23
CA LYS A 11 3.44 4.69 -7.36
C LYS A 11 1.99 4.61 -6.89
N ARG A 12 1.10 5.32 -7.58
CA ARG A 12 -0.33 5.35 -7.24
C ARG A 12 -1.08 4.31 -8.06
N TYR A 13 -1.88 3.48 -7.39
CA TYR A 13 -2.66 2.42 -8.02
C TYR A 13 -4.15 2.67 -7.84
N ASP A 14 -4.94 2.37 -8.88
CA ASP A 14 -6.39 2.35 -8.82
C ASP A 14 -6.86 1.06 -8.14
N VAL A 15 -7.68 1.20 -7.10
CA VAL A 15 -8.27 0.07 -6.37
C VAL A 15 -9.80 0.05 -6.45
N SER A 16 -10.41 0.87 -7.31
CA SER A 16 -11.87 0.96 -7.43
C SER A 16 -12.55 -0.38 -7.75
N ASN A 17 -11.88 -1.25 -8.50
CA ASN A 17 -12.42 -2.56 -8.90
C ASN A 17 -11.79 -3.75 -8.13
N SER A 18 -11.04 -3.47 -7.06
CA SER A 18 -10.32 -4.49 -6.32
C SER A 18 -11.06 -4.88 -5.04
N LYS A 19 -11.57 -6.12 -5.01
CA LYS A 19 -12.28 -6.68 -3.84
C LYS A 19 -11.45 -6.67 -2.56
N SER A 20 -10.13 -6.74 -2.70
CA SER A 20 -9.20 -6.65 -1.58
C SER A 20 -9.29 -5.31 -0.84
N PHE A 21 -9.83 -4.27 -1.47
CA PHE A 21 -9.91 -2.92 -0.90
C PHE A 21 -11.35 -2.43 -0.70
N ASP A 22 -12.35 -3.28 -0.91
CA ASP A 22 -13.77 -2.94 -0.67
C ASP A 22 -14.02 -2.54 0.78
N ALA A 23 -15.12 -1.82 1.07
CA ALA A 23 -15.41 -1.28 2.40
C ALA A 23 -15.48 -2.34 3.51
N GLU A 24 -15.92 -3.56 3.18
CA GLU A 24 -16.00 -4.70 4.12
C GLU A 24 -14.65 -5.42 4.27
N SER A 25 -13.65 -5.04 3.49
CA SER A 25 -12.34 -5.69 3.50
C SER A 25 -11.56 -5.28 4.76
N PRO A 26 -10.77 -6.21 5.34
CA PRO A 26 -9.76 -5.87 6.34
C PRO A 26 -8.76 -4.79 5.90
N PHE A 27 -8.61 -4.55 4.59
CA PHE A 27 -7.70 -3.58 4.00
C PHE A 27 -8.40 -2.32 3.48
N ALA A 28 -9.70 -2.14 3.77
CA ALA A 28 -10.44 -0.94 3.36
C ALA A 28 -9.75 0.36 3.82
N MET A 29 -9.13 0.32 5.01
CA MET A 29 -8.41 1.45 5.61
C MET A 29 -7.17 1.90 4.82
N TYR A 30 -6.68 1.09 3.88
CA TYR A 30 -5.54 1.47 3.03
C TYR A 30 -5.94 2.43 1.91
N VAL A 31 -7.23 2.47 1.57
CA VAL A 31 -7.74 3.32 0.48
C VAL A 31 -7.57 4.79 0.84
N GLY A 32 -6.90 5.54 -0.03
CA GLY A 32 -6.62 6.97 0.13
C GLY A 32 -5.30 7.29 0.81
N HIS A 33 -4.46 6.29 1.08
CA HIS A 33 -3.23 6.45 1.86
C HIS A 33 -1.97 5.94 1.13
N ASP A 34 -0.81 6.41 1.55
CA ASP A 34 0.46 5.71 1.36
C ASP A 34 0.56 4.57 2.36
N ILE A 35 0.62 3.35 1.84
CA ILE A 35 0.60 2.13 2.63
C ILE A 35 1.96 1.43 2.64
N THR A 36 2.99 2.06 2.09
CA THR A 36 4.32 1.45 1.92
C THR A 36 4.88 1.00 3.26
N TYR A 37 4.92 1.89 4.26
CA TYR A 37 5.48 1.54 5.57
C TYR A 37 4.61 0.52 6.32
N ALA A 38 3.30 0.75 6.40
CA ALA A 38 2.37 -0.19 7.04
C ALA A 38 2.47 -1.60 6.46
N LEU A 39 2.52 -1.76 5.13
CA LEU A 39 2.71 -3.07 4.50
C LEU A 39 4.08 -3.67 4.77
N ALA A 40 5.14 -2.85 4.81
CA ALA A 40 6.48 -3.32 5.10
C ALA A 40 6.53 -4.02 6.46
N ILE A 41 5.87 -3.46 7.46
CA ILE A 41 5.84 -3.99 8.84
C ILE A 41 4.64 -4.91 9.12
N GLY A 42 3.73 -5.09 8.16
CA GLY A 42 2.52 -5.91 8.32
C GLY A 42 1.48 -5.28 9.26
N SER A 43 1.46 -3.95 9.40
CA SER A 43 0.54 -3.23 10.27
C SER A 43 -0.79 -2.92 9.59
N ARG A 44 -1.84 -2.92 10.43
CA ARG A 44 -3.20 -2.48 10.11
C ARG A 44 -3.65 -1.41 11.10
N ASP A 45 -2.70 -0.69 11.70
CA ASP A 45 -2.97 0.49 12.50
C ASP A 45 -2.96 1.73 11.59
N ALA A 46 -3.93 2.62 11.77
CA ALA A 46 -4.02 3.86 11.02
C ALA A 46 -2.82 4.78 11.30
N HIS A 47 -2.18 4.66 12.46
CA HIS A 47 -0.97 5.44 12.80
C HIS A 47 0.25 5.09 11.95
N ASP A 48 0.27 3.91 11.32
CA ASP A 48 1.37 3.47 10.47
C ASP A 48 1.16 3.79 8.97
N LEU A 49 0.01 4.40 8.64
CA LEU A 49 -0.29 4.87 7.28
C LEU A 49 0.36 6.25 7.05
N ASP A 50 0.66 6.56 5.80
CA ASP A 50 1.25 7.83 5.37
C ASP A 50 2.63 8.14 5.98
N ILE A 51 3.29 7.14 6.57
CA ILE A 51 4.65 7.26 7.07
C ILE A 51 5.64 7.14 5.91
N SER A 52 6.42 8.20 5.68
CA SER A 52 7.55 8.17 4.75
C SER A 52 8.63 7.20 5.25
N LEU A 53 9.16 6.38 4.34
CA LEU A 53 10.29 5.50 4.64
C LEU A 53 11.57 6.26 5.04
N THR A 54 11.66 7.56 4.77
CA THR A 54 12.78 8.42 5.22
C THR A 54 12.70 8.75 6.70
N ASP A 55 11.49 8.79 7.26
CA ASP A 55 11.22 9.23 8.62
C ASP A 55 11.01 8.01 9.56
N ALA A 56 10.82 6.83 8.96
CA ALA A 56 10.70 5.56 9.64
C ALA A 56 12.07 4.94 10.01
N PRO A 57 12.10 4.03 11.00
CA PRO A 57 13.26 3.17 11.22
C PRO A 57 13.66 2.40 9.95
N PRO A 58 14.95 2.15 9.72
CA PRO A 58 15.40 1.38 8.56
C PRO A 58 14.73 0.00 8.49
N LEU A 59 14.21 -0.33 7.31
CA LEU A 59 13.57 -1.62 7.08
C LEU A 59 14.60 -2.76 7.15
N THR A 60 14.22 -3.82 7.84
CA THR A 60 14.95 -5.09 7.82
C THR A 60 14.91 -5.73 6.42
N PHE A 61 15.83 -6.66 6.15
CA PHE A 61 15.84 -7.40 4.89
C PHE A 61 14.51 -8.13 4.62
N ALA A 62 13.87 -8.70 5.65
CA ALA A 62 12.59 -9.36 5.52
C ALA A 62 11.48 -8.40 5.07
N GLN A 63 11.43 -7.20 5.66
CA GLN A 63 10.46 -6.16 5.31
C GLN A 63 10.69 -5.63 3.89
N GLN A 64 11.95 -5.44 3.49
CA GLN A 64 12.30 -5.06 2.12
C GLN A 64 11.86 -6.14 1.11
N LYS A 65 12.07 -7.41 1.44
CA LYS A 65 11.60 -8.54 0.61
C LYS A 65 10.08 -8.56 0.49
N THR A 66 9.36 -8.30 1.58
CA THR A 66 7.89 -8.16 1.58
C THR A 66 7.45 -7.05 0.63
N LEU A 67 8.09 -5.88 0.66
CA LEU A 67 7.78 -4.80 -0.28
C LEU A 67 7.99 -5.20 -1.74
N ALA A 68 9.09 -5.89 -2.05
CA ALA A 68 9.33 -6.38 -3.42
C ALA A 68 8.25 -7.36 -3.90
N GLN A 69 7.74 -8.21 -3.01
CA GLN A 69 6.64 -9.13 -3.33
C GLN A 69 5.33 -8.39 -3.60
N TYR A 70 4.99 -7.40 -2.77
CA TYR A 70 3.81 -6.57 -2.99
C TYR A 70 3.92 -5.71 -4.25
N GLN A 71 5.11 -5.16 -4.55
CA GLN A 71 5.36 -4.41 -5.78
C GLN A 71 4.98 -5.25 -7.01
N HIS A 72 5.47 -6.49 -7.09
CA HIS A 72 5.14 -7.40 -8.18
C HIS A 72 3.64 -7.72 -8.23
N ALA A 73 3.01 -7.94 -7.08
CA ALA A 73 1.57 -8.23 -7.01
C ALA A 73 0.73 -7.03 -7.48
N PHE A 74 1.06 -5.81 -7.07
CA PHE A 74 0.32 -4.61 -7.46
C PHE A 74 0.54 -4.27 -8.93
N ASP A 75 1.77 -4.32 -9.43
CA ASP A 75 2.06 -4.05 -10.85
C ASP A 75 1.36 -5.04 -11.79
N SER A 76 1.10 -6.27 -11.34
CA SER A 76 0.42 -7.30 -12.14
C SER A 76 -1.10 -7.28 -12.04
N SER A 77 -1.67 -6.65 -11.02
CA SER A 77 -3.11 -6.76 -10.71
C SER A 77 -3.87 -5.44 -10.63
N LEU A 78 -3.18 -4.31 -10.46
CA LEU A 78 -3.80 -3.00 -10.27
C LEU A 78 -3.38 -2.02 -11.38
N PRO A 79 -4.33 -1.27 -11.98
CA PRO A 79 -3.99 -0.18 -12.89
C PRO A 79 -3.21 0.92 -12.16
N VAL A 80 -2.28 1.55 -12.87
CA VAL A 80 -1.51 2.70 -12.36
C VAL A 80 -2.26 3.98 -12.69
N LEU A 81 -2.28 4.93 -11.76
CA LEU A 81 -2.81 6.28 -11.96
C LEU A 81 -1.65 7.24 -12.22
N ASP A 82 -1.69 7.95 -13.36
CA ASP A 82 -0.76 9.02 -13.74
C ASP A 82 -1.09 10.36 -13.08
#